data_AF-A0A7X8HHF1-F1
#
_entry.id   AF-A0A7X8HHF1-F1
#
_cell.length_a   1.000
_cell.length_b   1.000
_cell.length_c   1.000
_cell.angle_alpha   90.00
_cell.angle_beta   90.00
_cell.angle_gamma   90.00
#
_symmetry.space_group_name_H-M   'P 1'
#
loop_
_entity.id
_entity.type
_entity.pdbx_description
1 polymer ?
#
loop_
_entity_poly.entity_id
_entity_poly.type
_entity_poly.pdbx_seq_one_letter_code
_entity_poly.pdbx_strand_id
1 'polypeptide(L)'
;MSIDIGQVNCFFNLIIHEFEGLLFSKPNAFKAITNNNNLIKKVIKIRSSFKTPEHINNSAKTAPSKRLARIFPKYAKVRNGTIVSKETGIEVMMKECRHLAEWIYKIKEF
;
A
#
# COMPACT_ATOMS: atom_id res chain seq x y z
N MET A 1 20.81 22.33 1.38
CA MET A 1 19.42 21.87 1.52
C MET A 1 18.69 22.20 0.24
N SER A 2 18.06 21.23 -0.42
CA SER A 2 17.20 21.52 -1.58
C SER A 2 16.00 22.30 -1.08
N ILE A 3 15.90 23.57 -1.46
CA ILE A 3 14.76 24.44 -1.20
C ILE A 3 13.72 24.03 -2.25
N ASP A 4 12.88 23.06 -1.95
CA ASP A 4 11.85 22.57 -2.87
C ASP A 4 10.82 23.69 -3.15
N ILE A 5 9.78 23.81 -2.31
CA ILE A 5 8.81 24.92 -2.38
C ILE A 5 9.06 26.02 -1.33
N GLY A 6 10.27 26.07 -0.75
CA GLY A 6 10.63 27.08 0.25
C GLY A 6 10.01 26.90 1.64
N GLN A 7 9.43 25.74 1.93
CA GLN A 7 8.80 25.45 3.23
C GLN A 7 9.66 24.47 4.05
N VAL A 8 10.12 24.91 5.22
CA VAL A 8 11.06 24.16 6.08
C VAL A 8 10.45 22.89 6.70
N ASN A 9 9.13 22.85 6.84
CA ASN A 9 8.36 21.75 7.41
C ASN A 9 7.65 20.90 6.34
N CYS A 10 7.95 21.11 5.06
CA CYS A 10 7.35 20.34 3.98
C CYS A 10 8.23 19.15 3.60
N PHE A 11 7.73 17.94 3.87
CA PHE A 11 8.37 16.70 3.49
C PHE A 11 7.49 15.94 2.52
N PHE A 12 7.99 15.63 1.32
CA PHE A 12 7.25 14.85 0.33
C PHE A 12 7.52 13.35 0.49
N ASN A 13 6.46 12.56 0.35
CA ASN A 13 6.54 11.13 0.13
C ASN A 13 6.05 10.81 -1.27
N LEU A 14 6.90 10.17 -2.06
CA LEU A 14 6.52 9.72 -3.39
C LEU A 14 6.15 8.23 -3.32
N ILE A 15 4.85 7.95 -3.37
CA ILE A 15 4.38 6.60 -3.62
C ILE A 15 4.37 6.43 -5.14
N ILE A 16 5.34 5.69 -5.67
CA ILE A 16 5.65 5.65 -7.11
C ILE A 16 4.42 5.34 -7.99
N HIS A 17 3.43 4.60 -7.48
CA HIS A 17 2.31 4.14 -8.30
C HIS A 17 0.95 4.43 -7.69
N GLU A 18 0.58 3.74 -6.63
CA GLU A 18 -0.78 3.82 -6.09
C GLU A 18 -0.80 3.49 -4.60
N PHE A 19 -1.76 4.08 -3.89
CA PHE A 19 -2.07 3.77 -2.49
C PHE A 19 -2.26 2.27 -2.25
N GLU A 20 -2.87 1.55 -3.20
CA GLU A 20 -3.14 0.12 -3.12
C GLU A 20 -1.88 -0.73 -2.92
N GLY A 21 -0.68 -0.23 -3.26
CA GLY A 21 0.59 -0.90 -2.95
C GLY A 21 0.77 -1.10 -1.46
N LEU A 22 0.41 -0.10 -0.64
CA LEU A 22 0.52 -0.16 0.82
C LEU A 22 -0.39 -1.21 1.44
N LEU A 23 -1.53 -1.52 0.80
CA LEU A 23 -2.49 -2.51 1.31
C LEU A 23 -1.92 -3.94 1.32
N PHE A 24 -0.88 -4.20 0.52
CA PHE A 24 -0.18 -5.49 0.54
C PHE A 24 0.70 -5.69 1.79
N SER A 25 0.81 -4.70 2.68
CA SER A 25 1.52 -4.83 3.97
C SER A 25 0.90 -5.90 4.87
N LYS A 26 -0.42 -6.11 4.80
CA LYS A 26 -1.12 -7.18 5.55
C LYS A 26 -2.09 -7.90 4.62
N PRO A 27 -1.66 -8.90 3.82
CA PRO A 27 -2.54 -9.61 2.89
C PRO A 27 -3.81 -10.18 3.52
N ASN A 28 -3.74 -10.59 4.80
CA ASN A 28 -4.90 -11.09 5.55
C ASN A 28 -5.96 -10.02 5.85
N ALA A 29 -5.62 -8.73 5.80
CA ALA A 29 -6.59 -7.64 5.99
C ALA A 29 -7.68 -7.63 4.91
N PHE A 30 -7.41 -8.21 3.73
CA PHE A 30 -8.40 -8.38 2.67
C PHE A 30 -9.57 -9.30 3.06
N LYS A 31 -9.48 -10.07 4.15
CA LYS A 31 -10.62 -10.81 4.72
C LYS A 31 -11.76 -9.88 5.15
N ALA A 32 -11.47 -8.61 5.46
CA ALA A 32 -12.49 -7.62 5.79
C ALA A 32 -13.43 -7.28 4.61
N ILE A 33 -13.04 -7.63 3.37
CA ILE A 33 -13.85 -7.38 2.16
C ILE A 33 -14.24 -8.67 1.42
N THR A 34 -13.81 -9.84 1.88
CA THR A 34 -14.18 -11.13 1.29
C THR A 34 -14.06 -12.30 2.26
N ASN A 35 -14.96 -13.27 2.13
CA ASN A 35 -14.88 -14.55 2.85
C ASN A 35 -14.16 -15.64 2.01
N ASN A 36 -13.70 -15.33 0.80
CA ASN A 36 -13.08 -16.31 -0.09
C ASN A 36 -11.56 -16.42 0.15
N ASN A 37 -11.17 -17.45 0.89
CA ASN A 37 -9.77 -17.75 1.21
C ASN A 37 -8.87 -17.95 -0.02
N ASN A 38 -9.41 -18.39 -1.16
CA ASN A 38 -8.62 -18.54 -2.39
C ASN A 38 -8.19 -17.18 -2.96
N LEU A 39 -9.00 -16.13 -2.77
CA LEU A 39 -8.60 -14.77 -3.16
C LEU A 39 -7.49 -14.24 -2.27
N ILE A 40 -7.57 -14.49 -0.96
CA ILE A 40 -6.52 -14.11 0.00
C ILE A 40 -5.20 -14.80 -0.34
N LYS A 41 -5.23 -16.10 -0.68
CA LYS A 41 -4.04 -16.83 -1.16
C LYS A 41 -3.41 -16.17 -2.40
N LYS A 42 -4.21 -15.63 -3.32
CA LYS A 42 -3.69 -14.88 -4.49
C LYS A 42 -3.01 -13.58 -4.06
N VAL A 43 -3.57 -12.82 -3.12
CA VAL A 43 -2.94 -11.60 -2.58
C VAL A 43 -1.61 -11.93 -1.90
N ILE A 44 -1.57 -12.97 -1.06
CA ILE A 44 -0.36 -13.45 -0.40
C ILE A 44 0.69 -13.82 -1.45
N LYS A 45 0.32 -14.63 -2.45
CA LYS A 45 1.24 -15.03 -3.53
C LYS A 45 1.85 -13.82 -4.25
N ILE A 46 1.05 -12.79 -4.53
CA ILE A 46 1.55 -11.54 -5.11
C ILE A 46 2.53 -10.88 -4.15
N ARG A 47 2.15 -10.61 -2.89
CA ARG A 47 3.02 -9.95 -1.90
C ARG A 47 4.37 -10.67 -1.73
N SER A 48 4.36 -12.01 -1.69
CA SER A 48 5.56 -12.84 -1.57
C SER A 48 6.47 -12.83 -2.79
N SER A 49 5.99 -12.37 -3.95
CA SER A 49 6.80 -12.26 -5.18
C SER A 49 7.66 -10.99 -5.22
N PHE A 50 7.59 -10.14 -4.18
CA PHE A 50 8.28 -8.86 -4.10
C PHE A 50 8.96 -8.70 -2.74
N LYS A 51 10.05 -7.93 -2.71
CA LYS A 51 10.81 -7.66 -1.48
C LYS A 51 9.95 -6.95 -0.43
N THR A 52 9.34 -5.83 -0.79
CA THR A 52 8.42 -5.07 0.08
C THR A 52 7.14 -4.72 -0.67
N PRO A 53 6.05 -4.27 0.00
CA PRO A 53 4.86 -3.78 -0.68
C PRO A 53 5.16 -2.61 -1.63
N GLU A 54 6.16 -1.79 -1.30
CA GLU A 54 6.62 -0.65 -2.11
C GLU A 54 7.20 -1.09 -3.46
N HIS A 55 7.69 -2.33 -3.56
CA HIS A 55 8.21 -2.90 -4.81
C HIS A 55 7.12 -3.50 -5.71
N ILE A 56 5.85 -3.53 -5.29
CA ILE A 56 4.76 -4.12 -6.06
C ILE A 56 4.36 -3.16 -7.19
N ASN A 57 5.23 -3.02 -8.19
CA ASN A 57 4.85 -2.58 -9.52
C ASN A 57 5.96 -2.84 -10.56
N ASN A 58 5.58 -3.43 -11.69
CA ASN A 58 6.48 -3.67 -12.80
C ASN A 58 6.02 -3.00 -14.11
N SER A 59 4.79 -2.47 -14.19
CA SER A 59 4.25 -1.81 -15.39
C SER A 59 2.82 -1.31 -15.17
N ALA A 60 2.33 -0.40 -16.01
CA ALA A 60 0.93 0.08 -15.99
C ALA A 60 -0.12 -1.07 -16.04
N LYS A 61 0.19 -2.16 -16.76
CA LYS A 61 -0.68 -3.36 -16.85
C LYS A 61 -0.65 -4.21 -15.57
N THR A 62 0.31 -3.99 -14.68
CA THR A 62 0.52 -4.77 -13.44
C THR A 62 0.57 -3.90 -12.18
N ALA A 63 0.03 -2.69 -12.27
CA ALA A 63 -0.14 -1.78 -11.15
C ALA A 63 -0.92 -2.44 -9.99
N PRO A 64 -0.67 -2.03 -8.73
CA PRO A 64 -1.34 -2.59 -7.55
C PRO A 64 -2.86 -2.71 -7.68
N SER A 65 -3.55 -1.64 -8.09
CA SER A 65 -5.00 -1.66 -8.21
C SER A 65 -5.50 -2.60 -9.31
N LYS A 66 -4.75 -2.77 -10.41
CA LYS A 66 -5.09 -3.72 -11.47
C LYS A 66 -4.93 -5.16 -11.01
N ARG A 67 -3.93 -5.44 -10.15
CA ARG A 67 -3.78 -6.75 -9.50
C ARG A 67 -4.97 -7.05 -8.60
N LEU A 68 -5.37 -6.08 -7.78
CA LEU A 68 -6.54 -6.21 -6.91
C LEU A 68 -7.83 -6.37 -7.71
N ALA A 69 -8.05 -5.61 -8.78
CA ALA A 69 -9.22 -5.75 -9.64
C ALA A 69 -9.31 -7.13 -10.33
N ARG A 70 -8.17 -7.75 -10.68
CA ARG A 70 -8.15 -9.13 -11.21
C ARG A 70 -8.48 -10.18 -10.15
N ILE A 71 -8.13 -9.93 -8.89
CA ILE A 71 -8.43 -10.84 -7.78
C ILE A 71 -9.88 -10.66 -7.32
N PHE A 72 -10.36 -9.43 -7.25
CA PHE A 72 -11.65 -9.04 -6.73
C PHE A 72 -12.50 -8.41 -7.86
N PRO A 73 -13.41 -9.17 -8.50
CA PRO A 73 -14.16 -8.71 -9.68
C PRO A 73 -14.98 -7.41 -9.47
N LYS A 74 -15.30 -7.07 -8.23
CA LYS A 74 -16.02 -5.84 -7.83
C LYS A 74 -15.17 -4.94 -6.93
N TYR A 75 -13.87 -4.87 -7.17
CA TYR A 75 -12.99 -4.03 -6.36
C TYR A 75 -13.33 -2.54 -6.51
N ALA A 76 -13.96 -1.96 -5.48
CA ALA A 76 -14.23 -0.54 -5.42
C ALA A 76 -13.08 0.16 -4.69
N LYS A 77 -12.22 0.88 -5.44
CA LYS A 77 -10.97 1.47 -4.91
C LYS A 77 -11.16 2.22 -3.60
N VAL A 78 -12.10 3.18 -3.57
CA VAL A 78 -12.35 4.03 -2.40
C VAL A 78 -12.85 3.20 -1.23
N ARG A 79 -14.01 2.53 -1.38
CA ARG A 79 -14.63 1.78 -0.29
C ARG A 79 -13.72 0.65 0.23
N ASN A 80 -13.23 -0.19 -0.66
CA ASN A 80 -12.47 -1.38 -0.28
C ASN A 80 -11.08 -0.99 0.22
N GLY A 81 -10.44 -0.01 -0.42
CA GLY A 81 -9.16 0.53 0.03
C GLY A 81 -9.23 1.06 1.46
N THR A 82 -10.27 1.83 1.80
CA THR A 82 -10.48 2.35 3.16
C THR A 82 -10.71 1.24 4.20
N ILE A 83 -11.50 0.21 3.87
CA ILE A 83 -11.74 -0.92 4.79
C ILE A 83 -10.43 -1.68 5.04
N VAL A 84 -9.71 -2.01 3.97
CA VAL A 84 -8.47 -2.79 4.07
C VAL A 84 -7.36 -1.98 4.75
N SER A 85 -7.26 -0.67 4.50
CA SER A 85 -6.25 0.16 5.16
C SER A 85 -6.49 0.29 6.66
N LYS A 86 -7.76 0.44 7.06
CA LYS A 86 -8.17 0.44 8.48
C LYS A 86 -7.80 -0.88 9.15
N GLU A 87 -8.09 -2.01 8.51
CA GLU A 87 -7.74 -3.34 9.03
C GLU A 87 -6.23 -3.63 9.00
N THR A 88 -5.49 -2.99 8.09
CA THR A 88 -4.03 -3.09 8.02
C THR A 88 -3.38 -2.34 9.17
N GLY A 89 -3.82 -1.10 9.41
CA GLY A 89 -3.24 -0.20 10.42
C GLY A 89 -1.92 0.42 9.95
N ILE A 90 -1.68 1.68 10.34
CA ILE A 90 -0.51 2.44 9.92
C ILE A 90 0.81 1.84 10.44
N GLU A 91 0.80 1.25 11.63
CA GLU A 91 1.98 0.61 12.22
C GLU A 91 2.49 -0.56 11.38
N VAL A 92 1.58 -1.40 10.87
CA VAL A 92 1.94 -2.51 9.98
C VAL A 92 2.42 -1.99 8.63
N MET A 93 1.79 -0.94 8.11
CA MET A 93 2.27 -0.30 6.87
C MET A 93 3.68 0.26 7.05
N MET A 94 3.98 0.95 8.15
CA MET A 94 5.32 1.49 8.44
C MET A 94 6.35 0.36 8.64
N LYS A 95 5.96 -0.74 9.28
CA LYS A 95 6.86 -1.90 9.45
C LYS A 95 7.27 -2.52 8.12
N GLU A 96 6.36 -2.56 7.16
CA GLU A 96 6.59 -3.23 5.86
C GLU A 96 7.07 -2.28 4.75
N CYS A 97 6.80 -0.97 4.88
CA CYS A 97 7.10 0.05 3.88
C CYS A 97 8.08 1.09 4.45
N ARG A 98 9.36 0.96 4.08
CA ARG A 98 10.44 1.74 4.69
C ARG A 98 10.35 3.22 4.33
N HIS A 99 10.05 3.56 3.07
CA HIS A 99 9.96 4.96 2.64
C HIS A 99 8.79 5.67 3.30
N LEU A 100 7.65 4.98 3.44
CA LEU A 100 6.52 5.50 4.21
C LEU A 100 6.91 5.76 5.67
N ALA A 101 7.61 4.82 6.30
CA ALA A 101 8.02 4.96 7.70
C ALA A 101 8.96 6.15 7.91
N GLU A 102 10.01 6.24 7.10
CA GLU A 102 10.99 7.35 7.14
C GLU A 102 10.29 8.71 6.98
N TRP A 103 9.34 8.82 6.06
CA TRP A 103 8.55 10.03 5.88
C TRP A 103 7.68 10.38 7.09
N ILE A 104 6.99 9.40 7.67
CA ILE A 104 6.16 9.64 8.87
C ILE A 104 7.01 10.05 10.07
N TYR A 105 8.16 9.41 10.29
CA TYR A 105 9.07 9.81 11.37
C TYR A 105 9.53 11.26 11.18
N LYS A 106 9.90 11.63 9.96
CA LYS A 106 10.33 13.00 9.64
C LYS A 106 9.24 14.05 9.92
N ILE A 107 7.99 13.73 9.63
CA ILE A 107 6.85 14.63 9.94
C ILE A 107 6.59 14.69 11.45
N LYS A 108 6.76 13.59 12.18
CA LYS A 108 6.51 13.54 13.63
C LYS A 108 7.56 14.28 14.48
N GLU A 109 8.81 14.33 14.00
CA GLU A 109 9.92 14.98 14.69
C GLU A 109 9.99 16.49 14.45
N PHE A 110 9.17 17.01 13.53
CA PHE A 110 9.07 18.43 13.22
C PHE A 110 7.85 19.04 13.93
#